data_AF-A0A952K242-F1
#
_entry.id   AF-A0A952K242-F1
#
_cell.length_a   1.000
_cell.length_b   1.000
_cell.length_c   1.000
_cell.angle_alpha   90.00
_cell.angle_beta   90.00
_cell.angle_gamma   90.00
#
_symmetry.space_group_name_H-M   'P 1'
#
loop_
_entity.id
_entity.type
_entity.pdbx_description
1 polymer ?
#
loop_
_entity_poly.entity_id
_entity_poly.type
_entity_poly.pdbx_seq_one_letter_code
_entity_poly.pdbx_strand_id
1 'polypeptide(L)'
;MIRRHLVVAVIATCSALLVAACSTTLQGKAVSVFDDPFHVAGMPATDGPTGLRSDAHGPVREVQGTDNGKVDELAASAVSDIEDYWRGAYSGTFDGQFTPVKSLISWDANGFDDTRFCDEDTYGLVN
;
A
#
# COMPACT_ATOMS: atom_id res chain seq x y z
N MET A 1 3.98 -48.64 51.74
CA MET A 1 4.47 -48.37 50.36
C MET A 1 3.30 -48.10 49.41
N ILE A 2 2.42 -49.07 49.14
CA ILE A 2 1.29 -48.98 48.17
C ILE A 2 0.36 -47.77 48.39
N ARG A 3 0.00 -47.46 49.65
CA ARG A 3 -0.90 -46.33 49.98
C ARG A 3 -0.32 -44.94 49.64
N ARG A 4 1.00 -44.76 49.74
CA ARG A 4 1.68 -43.50 49.38
C ARG A 4 1.76 -43.32 47.87
N HIS A 5 2.00 -44.41 47.13
CA HIS A 5 2.00 -44.38 45.67
C HIS A 5 0.61 -44.07 45.10
N LEU A 6 -0.47 -44.58 45.73
CA LEU A 6 -1.85 -44.25 45.36
C LEU A 6 -2.19 -42.77 45.55
N VAL A 7 -1.81 -42.17 46.69
CA VAL A 7 -2.06 -40.74 46.94
C VAL A 7 -1.31 -39.85 45.96
N VAL A 8 -0.03 -40.16 45.69
CA VAL A 8 0.76 -39.42 44.70
C VAL A 8 0.17 -39.54 43.29
N ALA A 9 -0.30 -40.73 42.90
CA ALA A 9 -0.94 -40.94 41.60
C ALA A 9 -2.25 -40.14 41.47
N VAL A 10 -3.07 -40.07 42.52
CA VAL A 10 -4.30 -39.26 42.52
C VAL A 10 -3.99 -37.78 42.39
N ILE A 11 -3.03 -37.26 43.17
CA ILE A 11 -2.64 -35.86 43.10
C ILE A 11 -2.10 -35.53 41.70
N ALA A 12 -1.20 -36.36 41.16
CA ALA A 12 -0.64 -36.15 39.82
C ALA A 12 -1.73 -36.15 38.73
N THR A 13 -2.70 -37.06 38.82
CA THR A 13 -3.82 -37.14 37.89
C THR A 13 -4.72 -35.90 37.99
N CYS A 14 -5.07 -35.47 39.21
CA CYS A 14 -5.86 -34.28 39.43
C CYS A 14 -5.16 -33.01 38.92
N SER A 15 -3.85 -32.89 39.16
CA SER A 15 -3.05 -31.77 38.66
C SER A 15 -3.01 -31.75 37.13
N ALA A 16 -2.84 -32.90 36.47
CA ALA A 16 -2.85 -32.99 35.01
C ALA A 16 -4.21 -32.59 34.40
N LEU A 17 -5.31 -33.00 35.03
CA LEU A 17 -6.66 -32.64 34.59
C LEU A 17 -6.95 -31.14 34.74
N LEU A 18 -6.48 -30.52 35.84
CA LEU A 18 -6.64 -29.07 36.06
C LEU A 18 -5.86 -28.24 35.03
N VAL A 19 -4.63 -28.66 34.66
CA VAL A 19 -3.84 -27.98 33.62
C VAL A 19 -4.52 -28.09 32.25
N ALA A 20 -5.03 -29.26 31.90
CA ALA A 20 -5.76 -29.45 30.65
C ALA A 20 -7.04 -28.60 30.58
N ALA A 21 -7.75 -28.43 31.71
CA ALA A 21 -8.96 -27.61 31.80
C ALA A 21 -8.71 -26.10 31.66
N CYS A 22 -7.47 -25.63 31.88
CA CYS A 22 -7.09 -24.24 31.62
C CYS A 22 -6.63 -24.00 30.18
N SER A 23 -6.57 -25.03 29.33
CA SER A 23 -6.24 -24.87 27.91
C SER A 23 -7.52 -24.70 27.10
N THR A 24 -7.52 -23.73 26.18
CA THR A 24 -8.58 -23.56 25.18
C THR A 24 -7.95 -23.66 23.80
N THR A 25 -8.60 -24.40 22.89
CA THR A 25 -8.20 -24.40 21.48
C THR A 25 -8.74 -23.14 20.83
N LEU A 26 -7.85 -22.23 20.44
CA LEU A 26 -8.20 -21.11 19.57
C LEU A 26 -8.51 -21.66 18.17
N GLN A 27 -9.80 -21.72 17.84
CA GLN A 27 -10.24 -22.00 16.48
C GLN A 27 -9.93 -20.78 15.62
N GLY A 28 -9.12 -20.99 14.58
CA GLY A 28 -8.78 -19.96 13.61
C GLY A 28 -8.60 -20.60 12.24
N LYS A 29 -8.93 -19.86 11.20
CA LYS A 29 -8.56 -20.19 9.82
C LYS A 29 -7.30 -19.41 9.49
N ALA A 30 -6.25 -20.09 9.03
CA ALA A 30 -5.10 -19.38 8.48
C ALA A 30 -5.55 -18.65 7.21
N VAL A 31 -5.43 -17.33 7.22
CA VAL A 31 -5.82 -16.45 6.12
C VAL A 31 -4.64 -15.56 5.77
N SER A 32 -4.50 -15.24 4.49
CA SER A 32 -3.52 -14.26 4.01
C SER A 32 -3.89 -12.86 4.51
N VAL A 33 -2.92 -11.94 4.61
CA VAL A 33 -3.22 -10.50 4.77
C VAL A 33 -4.05 -9.95 3.60
N PHE A 34 -4.11 -10.68 2.49
CA PHE A 34 -4.90 -10.37 1.29
C PHE A 34 -6.18 -11.22 1.16
N ASP A 35 -6.58 -11.98 2.19
CA ASP A 35 -7.76 -12.87 2.11
C ASP A 35 -9.08 -12.08 2.03
N ASP A 36 -9.12 -10.90 2.65
CA ASP A 36 -10.27 -10.01 2.62
C ASP A 36 -9.87 -8.62 2.07
N PRO A 37 -10.20 -8.30 0.81
CA PRO A 37 -9.88 -7.00 0.22
C PRO A 37 -10.66 -5.85 0.86
N PHE A 38 -11.71 -6.14 1.64
CA PHE A 38 -12.49 -5.14 2.37
C PHE A 38 -12.02 -4.95 3.81
N HIS A 39 -10.90 -5.56 4.23
CA HIS A 39 -10.30 -5.31 5.53
C HIS A 39 -8.79 -5.11 5.44
N VAL A 40 -8.29 -4.01 6.02
CA VAL A 40 -6.85 -3.71 6.13
C VAL A 40 -6.48 -3.67 7.61
N ALA A 41 -5.55 -4.53 8.04
CA ALA A 41 -5.13 -4.66 9.44
C ALA A 41 -6.31 -4.89 10.43
N GLY A 42 -7.36 -5.60 10.01
CA GLY A 42 -8.54 -5.88 10.83
C GLY A 42 -9.54 -4.73 10.91
N MET A 43 -9.32 -3.64 10.19
CA MET A 43 -10.28 -2.54 10.03
C MET A 43 -11.00 -2.64 8.69
N PRO A 44 -12.31 -2.36 8.62
CA PRO A 44 -13.03 -2.33 7.36
C PRO A 44 -12.44 -1.25 6.44
N ALA A 45 -12.27 -1.57 5.16
CA ALA A 45 -11.97 -0.62 4.13
C ALA A 45 -13.17 0.33 4.00
N THR A 46 -12.93 1.62 4.19
CA THR A 46 -13.94 2.66 4.05
C THR A 46 -13.62 3.52 2.85
N ASP A 47 -14.63 3.90 2.09
CA ASP A 47 -14.48 4.93 1.06
C ASP A 47 -14.16 6.27 1.75
N GLY A 48 -13.07 6.89 1.33
CA GLY A 48 -12.71 8.26 1.69
C GLY A 48 -12.79 9.18 0.47
N PRO A 49 -12.65 10.51 0.66
CA PRO A 49 -12.46 11.42 -0.47
C PRO A 49 -11.29 10.93 -1.34
N THR A 50 -11.53 10.79 -2.64
CA THR A 50 -10.50 10.41 -3.61
C THR A 50 -10.08 11.63 -4.44
N GLY A 51 -8.85 11.61 -4.95
CA GLY A 51 -8.26 12.71 -5.71
C GLY A 51 -7.49 13.70 -4.84
N LEU A 52 -7.47 14.96 -5.27
CA LEU A 52 -6.72 16.00 -4.58
C LEU A 52 -7.32 16.33 -3.22
N ARG A 53 -6.44 16.58 -2.25
CA ARG A 53 -6.84 17.17 -0.97
C ARG A 53 -7.41 18.56 -1.22
N SER A 54 -8.36 18.98 -0.38
CA SER A 54 -8.94 20.33 -0.47
C SER A 54 -7.93 21.46 -0.26
N ASP A 55 -6.83 21.16 0.42
CA ASP A 55 -5.70 22.04 0.70
C ASP A 55 -4.43 21.64 -0.07
N ALA A 56 -4.56 20.83 -1.13
CA ALA A 56 -3.42 20.47 -1.95
C ALA A 56 -2.78 21.72 -2.57
N HIS A 57 -1.46 21.84 -2.47
CA HIS A 57 -0.73 22.78 -3.31
C HIS A 57 -0.85 22.33 -4.77
N GLY A 58 -1.03 23.30 -5.67
CA GLY A 58 -1.13 23.03 -7.10
C GLY A 58 0.15 22.41 -7.67
N PRO A 59 0.09 21.83 -8.88
CA PRO A 59 1.24 21.24 -9.52
C PRO A 59 2.31 22.30 -9.81
N VAL A 60 3.57 21.94 -9.60
CA VAL A 60 4.73 22.77 -9.99
C VAL A 60 5.15 22.46 -11.44
N ARG A 61 4.70 21.31 -11.96
CA ARG A 61 5.01 20.83 -13.30
C ARG A 61 3.94 21.23 -14.31
N GLU A 62 4.41 21.71 -15.45
CA GLU A 62 3.58 21.83 -16.65
C GLU A 62 3.47 20.48 -17.36
N VAL A 63 2.27 20.17 -17.85
CA VAL A 63 1.99 18.95 -18.62
C VAL A 63 1.95 19.30 -20.09
N GLN A 64 2.75 18.61 -20.90
CA GLN A 64 2.77 18.78 -22.35
C GLN A 64 1.62 17.98 -22.97
N GLY A 65 0.98 18.52 -24.01
CA GLY A 65 -0.16 17.86 -24.67
C GLY A 65 -1.45 17.85 -23.84
N THR A 66 -1.48 18.58 -22.72
CA THR A 66 -2.63 18.61 -21.82
C THR A 66 -3.87 19.28 -22.41
N ASP A 67 -5.04 18.76 -22.06
CA ASP A 67 -6.34 19.43 -22.25
C ASP A 67 -6.74 20.31 -21.04
N ASN A 68 -5.85 20.42 -20.05
CA ASN A 68 -6.06 21.03 -18.73
C ASN A 68 -7.21 20.40 -17.95
N GLY A 69 -7.49 19.12 -18.20
CA GLY A 69 -8.48 18.35 -17.49
C GLY A 69 -8.04 17.99 -16.06
N LYS A 70 -9.01 17.51 -15.28
CA LYS A 70 -8.79 17.13 -13.87
C LYS A 70 -7.81 15.96 -13.71
N VAL A 71 -7.71 15.09 -14.72
CA VAL A 71 -6.78 13.96 -14.70
C VAL A 71 -5.34 14.46 -14.81
N ASP A 72 -5.08 15.40 -15.72
CA ASP A 72 -3.76 16.03 -15.87
C ASP A 72 -3.37 16.82 -14.62
N GLU A 73 -4.30 17.57 -14.02
CA GLU A 73 -4.08 18.28 -12.76
C GLU A 73 -3.71 17.32 -11.61
N LEU A 74 -4.46 16.21 -11.48
CA LEU A 74 -4.20 15.20 -10.46
C LEU A 74 -2.84 14.53 -10.68
N ALA A 75 -2.52 14.14 -11.92
CA ALA A 75 -1.26 13.49 -12.27
C ALA A 75 -0.07 14.43 -12.05
N ALA A 76 -0.17 15.69 -12.48
CA ALA A 76 0.88 16.70 -12.29
C ALA A 76 1.12 17.01 -10.81
N SER A 77 0.06 17.05 -10.01
CA SER A 77 0.16 17.27 -8.57
C SER A 77 0.83 16.08 -7.88
N ALA A 78 0.47 14.84 -8.25
CA ALA A 78 1.08 13.64 -7.72
C ALA A 78 2.58 13.55 -8.03
N VAL A 79 2.99 13.85 -9.27
CA VAL A 79 4.42 13.89 -9.64
C VAL A 79 5.14 15.00 -8.86
N SER A 80 4.53 16.18 -8.72
CA SER A 80 5.14 17.30 -7.98
C SER A 80 5.37 16.94 -6.51
N ASP A 81 4.43 16.26 -5.86
CA ASP A 81 4.55 15.82 -4.45
C ASP A 81 5.72 14.83 -4.26
N ILE A 82 5.84 13.85 -5.15
CA ILE A 82 6.95 12.90 -5.16
C ILE A 82 8.28 13.64 -5.31
N GLU A 83 8.38 14.57 -6.27
CA GLU A 83 9.60 15.32 -6.50
C GLU A 83 9.98 16.19 -5.31
N ASP A 84 9.01 16.85 -4.67
CA ASP A 84 9.27 17.70 -3.50
C ASP A 84 9.72 16.90 -2.29
N TYR A 85 9.10 15.76 -2.02
CA TYR A 85 9.57 14.85 -0.98
C TYR A 85 11.02 14.41 -1.22
N TRP A 86 11.30 13.88 -2.42
CA TRP A 86 12.62 13.32 -2.71
C TRP A 86 13.71 14.38 -2.82
N ARG A 87 13.39 15.61 -3.22
CA ARG A 87 14.33 16.75 -3.18
C ARG A 87 14.95 16.93 -1.79
N GLY A 88 14.19 16.69 -0.73
CA GLY A 88 14.68 16.74 0.65
C GLY A 88 15.24 15.40 1.16
N ALA A 89 14.59 14.28 0.82
CA ALA A 89 14.89 12.98 1.43
C ALA A 89 16.04 12.20 0.78
N TYR A 90 16.34 12.46 -0.50
CA TYR A 90 17.19 11.58 -1.31
C TYR A 90 18.60 11.41 -0.74
N SER A 91 19.27 12.52 -0.42
CA SER A 91 20.66 12.49 0.11
C SER A 91 20.80 11.81 1.48
N GLY A 92 19.69 11.65 2.22
CA GLY A 92 19.68 10.90 3.47
C GLY A 92 19.62 9.38 3.29
N THR A 93 19.21 8.92 2.10
CA THR A 93 19.04 7.49 1.78
C THR A 93 20.05 7.00 0.75
N PHE A 94 20.44 7.86 -0.18
CA PHE A 94 21.28 7.54 -1.33
C PHE A 94 22.38 8.58 -1.51
N ASP A 95 23.46 8.18 -2.17
CA ASP A 95 24.52 9.11 -2.57
C ASP A 95 24.02 10.04 -3.68
N GLY A 96 24.37 11.33 -3.57
CA GLY A 96 24.08 12.33 -4.59
C GLY A 96 22.81 13.15 -4.33
N GLN A 97 22.17 13.58 -5.41
CA GLN A 97 21.00 14.47 -5.38
C GLN A 97 19.87 13.88 -6.22
N PHE A 98 18.64 14.12 -5.79
CA PHE A 98 17.47 13.73 -6.55
C PHE A 98 17.45 14.43 -7.91
N THR A 99 17.21 13.66 -8.98
CA THR A 99 17.04 14.19 -10.33
C THR A 99 15.55 14.09 -10.71
N PRO A 100 14.84 15.22 -10.82
CA PRO A 100 13.45 15.28 -11.26
C PRO A 100 13.23 14.70 -12.67
N VAL A 101 11.99 14.34 -13.02
CA VAL A 101 11.68 13.88 -14.39
C VAL A 101 11.90 15.01 -15.40
N LYS A 102 12.22 14.68 -16.65
CA LYS A 102 12.49 15.71 -17.66
C LYS A 102 11.24 16.43 -18.14
N SER A 103 10.14 15.69 -18.27
CA SER A 103 8.86 16.17 -18.79
C SER A 103 7.73 15.29 -18.27
N LEU A 104 6.54 15.87 -18.20
CA LEU A 104 5.28 15.16 -18.00
C LEU A 104 4.43 15.39 -19.25
N ILE A 105 3.92 14.30 -19.83
CA ILE A 105 3.26 14.30 -21.13
C ILE A 105 1.89 13.62 -20.95
N SER A 106 0.83 14.31 -21.36
CA SER A 106 -0.51 13.75 -21.52
C SER A 106 -0.67 13.29 -22.98
N TRP A 107 -1.27 12.12 -23.19
CA TRP A 107 -1.41 11.52 -24.51
C TRP A 107 -2.67 10.64 -24.59
N ASP A 108 -3.24 10.53 -25.80
CA ASP A 108 -4.34 9.64 -26.12
C ASP A 108 -3.87 8.58 -27.12
N ALA A 109 -4.05 7.30 -26.78
CA ALA A 109 -3.71 6.16 -27.64
C ALA A 109 -4.47 6.15 -28.98
N ASN A 110 -5.62 6.81 -29.04
CA ASN A 110 -6.43 6.94 -30.24
C ASN A 110 -6.22 8.29 -30.94
N GLY A 111 -5.41 9.17 -30.35
CA GLY A 111 -5.04 10.46 -30.88
C GLY A 111 -4.17 10.32 -32.13
N PHE A 112 -4.38 11.21 -33.11
CA PHE A 112 -3.55 11.28 -34.32
C PHE A 112 -2.46 12.35 -34.21
N ASP A 113 -2.30 12.93 -33.03
CA ASP A 113 -1.20 13.78 -32.65
C ASP A 113 0.11 12.97 -32.67
N ASP A 114 1.17 13.53 -33.27
CA ASP A 114 2.52 12.94 -33.35
C ASP A 114 3.23 12.94 -31.96
N THR A 115 2.48 12.63 -30.90
CA THR A 115 2.98 12.58 -29.54
C THR A 115 3.92 11.39 -29.40
N ARG A 116 5.14 11.67 -28.93
CA ARG A 116 6.16 10.66 -28.70
C ARG A 116 6.57 10.63 -27.24
N PHE A 117 6.65 9.43 -26.68
CA PHE A 117 7.16 9.19 -25.34
C PHE A 117 8.43 8.35 -25.43
N CYS A 118 9.55 8.86 -24.92
CA CYS A 118 10.86 8.19 -25.01
C CYS A 118 11.23 7.75 -26.44
N ASP A 119 11.00 8.62 -27.42
CA ASP A 119 11.21 8.39 -28.86
C ASP A 119 10.30 7.30 -29.49
N GLU A 120 9.32 6.78 -28.75
CA GLU A 120 8.31 5.83 -29.23
C GLU A 120 6.97 6.51 -29.52
N ASP A 121 6.27 6.02 -30.54
CA ASP A 121 4.92 6.46 -30.90
C ASP A 121 3.92 5.92 -29.87
N THR A 122 3.02 6.80 -29.41
CA THR A 122 2.00 6.43 -28.41
C THR A 122 0.71 5.89 -29.04
N TYR A 123 0.55 6.01 -30.36
CA TYR A 123 -0.64 5.55 -31.07
C TYR A 123 -0.81 4.03 -30.99
N GLY A 124 -2.02 3.59 -30.66
CA GLY A 124 -2.38 2.17 -30.57
C GLY A 124 -1.80 1.43 -29.35
N LEU A 125 -1.12 2.13 -28.44
CA LEU A 125 -0.73 1.58 -27.14
C LEU A 125 -1.93 1.45 -26.21
N VAL A 126 -1.85 0.55 -25.22
CA VAL A 126 -2.90 0.40 -24.20
C VAL A 126 -2.70 1.46 -23.12
N ASN A 127 -3.76 2.21 -22.80
CA ASN A 127 -3.85 3.14 -21.65
C ASN A 127 -4.77 2.55 -20.58
#